data_AF-A0A1I1Q9N5-F1
#
_entry.id   AF-A0A1I1Q9N5-F1
#
_cell.length_a   1.000
_cell.length_b   1.000
_cell.length_c   1.000
_cell.angle_alpha   90.00
_cell.angle_beta   90.00
_cell.angle_gamma   90.00
#
_symmetry.space_group_name_H-M   'P 1'
#
loop_
_entity.id
_entity.type
_entity.pdbx_description
1 polymer ?
#
loop_
_entity_poly.entity_id
_entity_poly.type
_entity_poly.pdbx_seq_one_letter_code
_entity_poly.pdbx_strand_id
1 'polypeptide(L)'
;MAYKINREAVVKKLHYFTGLTLSLFIGFHLLNQLCALAGPEAHIAMMEKFRKVYRHPVIETILLLVVLIQVVSGVKLLFNRKKKAIAEKIQMYSGLYLSLFLIGHVSAVIAGRLVEHLDTNFYFIAAGLNLNPATLFFIPYYFIDVCAVSLHIASLHYLKTKSKWSSYLIGGTGILAAMLIIVGYTNFFQWREVPAEYRQFIEKYAGKGY
;
A
#
# COMPACT_ATOMS: atom_id res chain seq x y z
N MET A 1 15.66 -14.15 39.88
CA MET A 1 16.26 -13.09 39.03
C MET A 1 15.40 -12.95 37.78
N ALA A 2 14.49 -11.97 37.72
CA ALA A 2 13.57 -11.81 36.60
C ALA A 2 14.27 -11.06 35.45
N TYR A 3 14.38 -11.69 34.28
CA TYR A 3 14.93 -11.08 33.07
C TYR A 3 14.05 -9.88 32.67
N LYS A 4 14.54 -8.66 32.83
CA LYS A 4 13.80 -7.44 32.46
C LYS A 4 13.79 -7.32 30.94
N ILE A 5 12.74 -7.82 30.30
CA ILE A 5 12.58 -7.73 28.84
C ILE A 5 12.66 -6.27 28.41
N ASN A 6 13.63 -5.94 27.56
CA ASN A 6 13.70 -4.63 26.92
C ASN A 6 12.58 -4.51 25.88
N ARG A 7 11.42 -4.00 26.33
CA ARG A 7 10.20 -3.88 25.52
C ARG A 7 10.41 -3.06 24.24
N GLU A 8 11.31 -2.07 24.25
CA GLU A 8 11.59 -1.25 23.06
C GLU A 8 12.38 -2.04 22.01
N ALA A 9 13.39 -2.81 22.43
CA ALA A 9 14.16 -3.68 21.54
C ALA A 9 13.27 -4.75 20.89
N VAL A 10 12.33 -5.33 21.64
CA VAL A 10 11.35 -6.29 21.12
C VAL A 10 10.46 -5.65 20.06
N VAL A 11 9.93 -4.45 20.30
CA VAL A 11 9.11 -3.73 19.31
C VAL A 11 9.89 -3.44 18.03
N LYS A 12 11.14 -2.98 18.14
CA LYS A 12 12.00 -2.73 16.96
C LYS A 12 12.26 -4.01 16.17
N LYS A 13 12.52 -5.13 16.86
CA LYS A 13 12.76 -6.42 16.22
C LYS A 13 11.52 -6.93 15.50
N LEU A 14 10.36 -6.90 16.16
CA LEU A 14 9.07 -7.28 15.55
C LEU A 14 8.78 -6.42 14.33
N HIS A 15 8.85 -5.09 14.47
CA HIS A 15 8.65 -4.15 13.37
C HIS A 15 9.58 -4.45 12.19
N TYR A 16 10.85 -4.74 12.44
CA TYR A 16 11.78 -5.08 11.35
C TYR A 16 11.37 -6.34 10.59
N PHE A 17 11.07 -7.45 11.28
CA PHE A 17 10.72 -8.71 10.62
C PHE A 17 9.36 -8.64 9.92
N THR A 18 8.34 -8.05 10.56
CA THR A 18 7.04 -7.87 9.91
C THR A 18 7.13 -6.90 8.73
N GLY A 19 7.98 -5.87 8.83
CA GLY A 19 8.25 -4.94 7.73
C GLY A 19 8.90 -5.63 6.53
N LEU A 20 9.83 -6.56 6.77
CA LEU A 20 10.44 -7.37 5.71
C LEU A 20 9.41 -8.29 5.02
N THR A 21 8.61 -9.01 5.81
CA THR A 21 7.52 -9.86 5.28
C THR A 21 6.51 -9.04 4.48
N LEU A 22 6.09 -7.88 4.99
CA LEU A 22 5.15 -7.00 4.32
C LEU A 22 5.73 -6.42 3.02
N SER A 23 7.02 -6.06 3.02
CA SER A 23 7.71 -5.54 1.85
C SER A 23 7.78 -6.57 0.72
N LEU A 24 7.95 -7.86 1.04
CA LEU A 24 7.88 -8.93 0.05
C LEU A 24 6.49 -9.02 -0.58
N PHE A 25 5.43 -9.02 0.24
CA PHE A 25 4.06 -9.01 -0.25
C PHE A 25 3.77 -7.78 -1.13
N ILE A 26 4.17 -6.58 -0.67
CA ILE A 26 4.01 -5.33 -1.41
C ILE A 26 4.72 -5.40 -2.76
N GLY A 27 5.91 -6.01 -2.84
CA GLY A 27 6.62 -6.19 -4.12
C GLY A 27 5.79 -6.96 -5.15
N PHE A 28 5.24 -8.12 -4.77
CA PHE A 28 4.33 -8.88 -5.65
C PHE A 28 3.02 -8.12 -5.92
N HIS A 29 2.49 -7.41 -4.92
CA HIS A 29 1.28 -6.62 -5.07
C HIS A 29 1.48 -5.51 -6.11
N LEU A 30 2.53 -4.70 -6.00
CA LEU A 30 2.85 -3.64 -6.95
C LEU A 30 3.18 -4.17 -8.35
N LEU A 31 3.85 -5.33 -8.45
CA LEU A 31 4.04 -6.00 -9.73
C LEU A 31 2.69 -6.32 -10.40
N ASN A 32 1.74 -6.88 -9.65
CA ASN A 32 0.40 -7.11 -10.14
C ASN A 32 -0.29 -5.80 -10.57
N GLN A 33 -0.15 -4.72 -9.78
CA GLN A 33 -0.72 -3.42 -10.14
C GLN A 33 -0.12 -2.85 -11.43
N LEU A 34 1.17 -3.04 -11.68
CA LEU A 34 1.82 -2.62 -12.93
C LEU A 34 1.29 -3.37 -14.16
N CYS A 35 0.76 -4.59 -14.01
CA CYS A 35 0.09 -5.30 -15.10
C CYS A 35 -1.14 -4.55 -15.64
N ALA A 36 -1.68 -3.57 -14.91
CA ALA A 36 -2.73 -2.67 -15.40
C ALA A 36 -2.35 -1.94 -16.69
N LEU A 37 -1.05 -1.71 -16.95
CA LEU A 37 -0.57 -1.15 -18.21
C LEU A 37 -0.90 -2.03 -19.42
N ALA A 38 -0.98 -3.35 -19.22
CA ALA A 38 -1.36 -4.31 -20.24
C ALA A 38 -2.87 -4.60 -20.28
N GLY A 39 -3.67 -3.90 -19.46
CA GLY A 39 -5.13 -4.00 -19.42
C GLY A 39 -5.69 -4.81 -18.24
N PRO A 40 -7.02 -4.76 -18.04
CA PRO A 40 -7.71 -5.45 -16.96
C PRO A 40 -7.48 -6.96 -16.95
N GLU A 41 -7.46 -7.60 -18.12
CA GLU A 41 -7.34 -9.06 -18.26
C GLU A 41 -5.98 -9.54 -17.80
N ALA A 42 -4.91 -8.83 -18.18
CA ALA A 42 -3.54 -9.14 -17.78
C ALA A 42 -3.35 -9.00 -16.26
N HIS A 43 -3.89 -7.92 -15.68
CA HIS A 43 -3.91 -7.71 -14.23
C HIS A 43 -4.65 -8.85 -13.51
N ILE A 44 -5.89 -9.14 -13.92
CA ILE A 44 -6.72 -10.17 -13.28
C ILE A 44 -6.06 -11.56 -13.40
N ALA A 45 -5.49 -11.89 -14.56
CA ALA A 45 -4.82 -13.17 -14.76
C ALA A 45 -3.60 -13.35 -13.85
N MET A 46 -2.80 -12.31 -13.63
CA MET A 46 -1.68 -12.33 -12.67
C MET A 46 -2.20 -12.41 -11.24
N MET A 47 -3.23 -11.62 -10.93
CA MET A 47 -3.85 -11.55 -9.62
C MET A 47 -4.38 -12.91 -9.17
N GLU A 48 -5.09 -13.63 -10.03
CA GLU A 48 -5.62 -14.96 -9.74
C GLU A 48 -4.52 -15.99 -9.43
N LYS A 49 -3.36 -15.88 -10.09
CA LYS A 49 -2.20 -16.73 -9.76
C LYS A 49 -1.67 -16.42 -8.35
N PHE A 50 -1.54 -15.14 -8.00
CA PHE A 50 -1.07 -14.75 -6.67
C PHE A 50 -2.10 -15.03 -5.56
N ARG A 51 -3.40 -14.92 -5.85
CA ARG A 51 -4.49 -15.20 -4.91
C ARG A 51 -4.48 -16.65 -4.41
N LYS A 52 -4.05 -17.61 -5.24
CA LYS A 52 -3.85 -19.01 -4.80
C LYS A 52 -2.92 -19.14 -3.59
N VAL A 53 -2.02 -18.17 -3.40
CA VAL A 53 -1.10 -18.11 -2.27
C VAL A 53 -1.63 -17.17 -1.20
N TYR A 54 -1.77 -15.87 -1.50
CA TYR A 54 -2.03 -14.88 -0.44
C TYR A 54 -3.48 -14.88 0.09
N ARG A 55 -4.44 -15.50 -0.63
CA ARG A 55 -5.80 -15.75 -0.12
C ARG A 55 -5.96 -17.13 0.52
N HIS A 56 -4.89 -17.92 0.66
CA HIS A 56 -4.95 -19.12 1.49
C HIS A 56 -5.22 -18.69 2.95
N PRO A 57 -6.18 -19.29 3.68
CA PRO A 57 -6.64 -18.77 4.98
C PRO A 57 -5.52 -18.53 5.99
N VAL A 58 -4.54 -19.45 6.05
CA VAL A 58 -3.37 -19.32 6.93
C VAL A 58 -2.47 -18.14 6.52
N ILE A 59 -2.21 -17.98 5.22
CA ILE A 59 -1.31 -16.93 4.72
C ILE A 59 -1.99 -15.56 4.83
N GLU A 60 -3.28 -15.48 4.47
CA GLU A 60 -4.07 -14.26 4.62
C GLU A 60 -4.11 -13.80 6.08
N THR A 61 -4.35 -14.73 7.03
CA THR A 61 -4.32 -14.43 8.47
C THR A 61 -2.96 -13.91 8.91
N ILE A 62 -1.86 -14.54 8.48
CA ILE A 62 -0.50 -14.07 8.80
C ILE A 62 -0.26 -12.67 8.23
N LEU A 63 -0.67 -12.40 6.99
CA LEU A 63 -0.51 -11.09 6.36
C LEU A 63 -1.29 -10.00 7.11
N LEU A 64 -2.52 -10.28 7.53
CA LEU A 64 -3.33 -9.35 8.32
C LEU A 64 -2.70 -9.06 9.70
N LEU A 65 -2.16 -10.08 10.37
CA LEU A 65 -1.42 -9.91 11.62
C LEU A 65 -0.14 -9.09 11.41
N VAL A 66 0.60 -9.35 10.33
CA VAL A 66 1.80 -8.59 9.95
C VAL A 66 1.46 -7.12 9.73
N VAL A 67 0.36 -6.80 9.04
CA VAL A 67 -0.12 -5.43 8.85
C VAL A 67 -0.47 -4.79 10.20
N LEU A 68 -1.25 -5.47 11.04
CA LEU A 68 -1.63 -4.96 12.36
C LEU A 68 -0.41 -4.66 13.22
N ILE A 69 0.54 -5.59 13.31
CA ILE A 69 1.79 -5.40 14.06
C ILE A 69 2.57 -4.23 13.46
N GLN A 70 2.62 -4.11 12.14
CA GLN A 70 3.32 -3.01 11.49
C GLN A 70 2.75 -1.63 11.86
N VAL A 71 1.44 -1.46 11.72
CA VAL A 71 0.74 -0.22 12.07
C VAL A 71 0.98 0.14 13.54
N VAL A 72 0.72 -0.80 14.47
CA VAL A 72 0.84 -0.54 15.91
C VAL A 72 2.29 -0.24 16.31
N SER A 73 3.24 -1.03 15.82
CA SER A 73 4.66 -0.84 16.14
C SER A 73 5.23 0.43 15.51
N GLY A 74 4.86 0.76 14.29
CA GLY A 74 5.28 1.97 13.58
C GLY A 74 4.83 3.24 14.31
N VAL A 75 3.54 3.31 14.66
CA VAL A 75 2.97 4.42 15.44
C VAL A 75 3.67 4.55 16.81
N LYS A 76 3.90 3.44 17.50
CA LYS A 76 4.61 3.45 18.80
C LYS A 76 6.04 3.96 18.69
N LEU A 77 6.78 3.58 17.65
CA LEU A 77 8.16 4.01 17.43
C LEU A 77 8.26 5.50 17.05
N LEU A 78 7.19 6.09 16.52
CA LEU A 78 7.13 7.50 16.14
C LEU A 78 7.17 8.45 17.35
N PHE A 79 6.45 8.12 18.43
CA PHE A 79 6.34 8.97 19.62
C PHE A 79 7.61 9.04 20.48
N ASN A 80 8.58 8.14 20.27
CA ASN A 80 9.78 8.03 21.09
C ASN A 80 11.03 8.67 20.48
N ARG A 81 10.89 9.45 19.39
CA ARG A 81 12.05 9.86 18.58
C ARG A 81 12.19 11.38 18.45
N LYS A 82 13.34 11.93 18.93
CA LYS A 82 13.78 13.30 18.60
C LYS A 82 14.45 13.29 17.22
N LYS A 83 13.92 14.08 16.29
CA LYS A 83 14.27 14.04 14.85
C LYS A 83 15.41 15.03 14.58
N LYS A 84 16.49 14.59 13.91
CA LYS A 84 17.60 15.51 13.58
C LYS A 84 17.86 15.61 12.08
N ALA A 85 17.92 14.48 11.36
CA ALA A 85 18.23 14.48 9.93
C ALA A 85 16.97 14.50 9.03
N ILE A 86 17.11 15.02 7.80
CA ILE A 86 16.03 15.03 6.79
C ILE A 86 15.52 13.61 6.51
N ALA A 87 16.42 12.63 6.35
CA ALA A 87 16.04 11.25 6.10
C ALA A 87 15.20 10.64 7.24
N GLU A 88 15.46 11.01 8.50
CA GLU A 88 14.63 10.56 9.62
C GLU A 88 13.22 11.17 9.57
N LYS A 89 13.10 12.43 9.13
CA LYS A 89 11.80 13.07 8.93
C LYS A 89 11.03 12.37 7.80
N ILE A 90 11.69 12.10 6.66
CA ILE A 90 11.08 11.37 5.54
C ILE A 90 10.60 9.99 5.97
N GLN A 91 11.45 9.19 6.63
CA GLN A 91 11.09 7.85 7.09
C GLN A 91 9.86 7.89 8.00
N MET A 92 9.81 8.86 8.91
CA MET A 92 8.73 8.96 9.88
C MET A 92 7.42 9.46 9.25
N TYR A 93 7.44 10.52 8.43
CA TYR A 93 6.20 11.02 7.82
C TYR A 93 5.64 10.04 6.78
N SER A 94 6.49 9.40 5.98
CA SER A 94 6.06 8.29 5.11
C SER A 94 5.50 7.13 5.92
N GLY A 95 6.15 6.72 7.02
CA GLY A 95 5.65 5.65 7.89
C GLY A 95 4.31 5.96 8.56
N LEU A 96 4.08 7.22 8.94
CA LEU A 96 2.80 7.67 9.48
C LEU A 96 1.70 7.61 8.41
N TYR A 97 1.99 8.13 7.21
CA TYR A 97 1.07 8.04 6.08
C TYR A 97 0.73 6.57 5.76
N LEU A 98 1.74 5.70 5.66
CA LEU A 98 1.55 4.27 5.39
C LEU A 98 0.71 3.58 6.47
N SER A 99 0.82 4.00 7.73
CA SER A 99 -0.02 3.45 8.81
C SER A 99 -1.50 3.78 8.56
N LEU A 100 -1.81 5.03 8.20
CA LEU A 100 -3.17 5.46 7.85
C LEU A 100 -3.67 4.81 6.57
N PHE A 101 -2.80 4.72 5.56
CA PHE A 101 -3.10 4.06 4.29
C PHE A 101 -3.46 2.59 4.53
N LEU A 102 -2.62 1.83 5.24
CA LEU A 102 -2.87 0.41 5.52
C LEU A 102 -4.17 0.19 6.28
N ILE A 103 -4.50 1.05 7.25
CA ILE A 103 -5.79 0.98 7.95
C ILE A 103 -6.94 1.17 6.95
N GLY A 104 -6.93 2.23 6.15
CA GLY A 104 -8.00 2.52 5.19
C GLY A 104 -8.10 1.47 4.08
N HIS A 105 -6.98 1.18 3.41
CA HIS A 105 -6.88 0.26 2.29
C HIS A 105 -7.28 -1.17 2.67
N VAL A 106 -6.69 -1.74 3.72
CA VAL A 106 -6.99 -3.13 4.12
C VAL A 106 -8.42 -3.24 4.63
N SER A 107 -8.92 -2.24 5.37
CA SER A 107 -10.33 -2.22 5.80
C SER A 107 -11.28 -2.16 4.60
N ALA A 108 -10.98 -1.35 3.58
CA ALA A 108 -11.79 -1.26 2.37
C ALA A 108 -11.78 -2.58 1.57
N VAL A 109 -10.63 -3.25 1.46
CA VAL A 109 -10.54 -4.56 0.79
C VAL A 109 -11.32 -5.64 1.55
N ILE A 110 -11.23 -5.65 2.89
CA ILE A 110 -12.00 -6.60 3.71
C ILE A 110 -13.50 -6.29 3.60
N ALA A 111 -13.91 -5.04 3.75
CA ALA A 111 -15.30 -4.62 3.66
C ALA A 111 -15.90 -4.88 2.27
N GLY A 112 -15.15 -4.58 1.21
CA GLY A 112 -15.55 -4.89 -0.16
C GLY A 112 -15.89 -6.36 -0.35
N ARG A 113 -15.11 -7.26 0.27
CA ARG A 113 -15.37 -8.70 0.19
C ARG A 113 -16.48 -9.18 1.13
N LEU A 114 -16.42 -8.80 2.40
CA LEU A 114 -17.27 -9.39 3.45
C LEU A 114 -18.63 -8.71 3.59
N VAL A 115 -18.71 -7.42 3.26
CA VAL A 115 -19.93 -6.60 3.42
C VAL A 115 -20.60 -6.35 2.08
N GLU A 116 -19.81 -5.96 1.06
CA GLU A 116 -20.37 -5.61 -0.26
C GLU A 116 -20.38 -6.80 -1.22
N HIS A 117 -19.82 -7.94 -0.82
CA HIS A 117 -19.74 -9.17 -1.61
C HIS A 117 -19.10 -8.99 -3.01
N LEU A 118 -18.25 -7.97 -3.16
CA LEU A 118 -17.53 -7.70 -4.39
C LEU A 118 -16.23 -8.49 -4.44
N ASP A 119 -15.85 -8.92 -5.64
CA ASP A 119 -14.47 -9.34 -5.85
C ASP A 119 -13.56 -8.11 -5.90
N THR A 120 -12.65 -8.00 -4.94
CA THR A 120 -11.67 -6.90 -4.84
C THR A 120 -10.55 -7.05 -5.88
N ASN A 121 -10.91 -6.99 -7.15
CA ASN A 121 -10.06 -7.16 -8.33
C ASN A 121 -9.68 -5.82 -8.97
N PHE A 122 -9.24 -5.84 -10.23
CA PHE A 122 -8.93 -4.64 -11.01
C PHE A 122 -10.03 -3.56 -10.91
N TYR A 123 -11.29 -3.95 -11.12
CA TYR A 123 -12.41 -3.02 -11.19
C TYR A 123 -12.74 -2.36 -9.85
N PHE A 124 -12.42 -3.02 -8.73
CA PHE A 124 -12.58 -2.46 -7.39
C PHE A 124 -11.74 -1.19 -7.20
N ILE A 125 -10.50 -1.19 -7.69
CA ILE A 125 -9.63 -0.01 -7.65
C ILE A 125 -9.94 0.94 -8.82
N ALA A 126 -10.21 0.39 -10.00
CA ALA A 126 -10.52 1.19 -11.19
C ALA A 126 -11.74 2.09 -10.96
N ALA A 127 -12.73 1.64 -10.19
CA ALA A 127 -13.91 2.44 -9.86
C ALA A 127 -13.54 3.76 -9.18
N GLY A 128 -12.63 3.76 -8.21
CA GLY A 128 -12.17 4.99 -7.55
C GLY A 128 -11.30 5.87 -8.46
N LEU A 129 -10.55 5.26 -9.38
CA LEU A 129 -9.62 5.97 -10.27
C LEU A 129 -10.24 6.50 -11.56
N ASN A 130 -11.46 6.07 -11.92
CA ASN A 130 -12.10 6.40 -13.19
C ASN A 130 -13.46 7.11 -13.07
N LEU A 131 -14.05 7.18 -11.87
CA LEU A 131 -15.35 7.83 -11.65
C LEU A 131 -15.18 9.16 -10.92
N ASN A 132 -15.62 10.25 -11.54
CA ASN A 132 -15.72 11.56 -10.89
C ASN A 132 -16.91 11.54 -9.89
N PRO A 133 -16.83 12.14 -8.68
CA PRO A 133 -15.71 12.87 -8.08
C PRO A 133 -14.68 12.01 -7.32
N ALA A 134 -14.85 10.69 -7.29
CA ALA A 134 -13.96 9.79 -6.56
C ALA A 134 -12.49 9.91 -6.99
N THR A 135 -12.24 10.18 -8.28
CA THR A 135 -10.88 10.39 -8.83
C THR A 135 -10.08 11.45 -8.08
N LEU A 136 -10.72 12.53 -7.62
CA LEU A 136 -10.09 13.64 -6.91
C LEU A 136 -9.47 13.20 -5.58
N PHE A 137 -10.01 12.15 -4.96
CA PHE A 137 -9.46 11.55 -3.76
C PHE A 137 -8.53 10.38 -4.08
N PHE A 138 -8.98 9.42 -4.89
CA PHE A 138 -8.28 8.14 -5.04
C PHE A 138 -6.99 8.23 -5.86
N ILE A 139 -6.92 9.12 -6.88
CA ILE A 139 -5.67 9.31 -7.63
C ILE A 139 -4.54 9.81 -6.72
N PRO A 140 -4.67 10.94 -5.99
CA PRO A 140 -3.61 11.37 -5.10
C PRO A 140 -3.39 10.39 -3.95
N TYR A 141 -4.45 9.74 -3.43
CA TYR A 141 -4.34 8.73 -2.38
C TYR A 141 -3.42 7.57 -2.80
N TYR A 142 -3.70 6.89 -3.91
CA TYR A 142 -2.87 5.76 -4.35
C TYR A 142 -1.50 6.18 -4.89
N PHE A 143 -1.38 7.36 -5.49
CA PHE A 143 -0.09 7.88 -5.93
C PHE A 143 0.85 8.11 -4.74
N ILE A 144 0.35 8.77 -3.69
CA ILE A 144 1.15 9.08 -2.50
C ILE A 144 1.53 7.81 -1.75
N ASP A 145 0.68 6.77 -1.74
CA ASP A 145 1.01 5.49 -1.11
C ASP A 145 2.26 4.83 -1.69
N VAL A 146 2.30 4.63 -3.01
CA VAL A 146 3.45 3.99 -3.65
C VAL A 146 4.72 4.84 -3.45
N CYS A 147 4.59 6.18 -3.50
CA CYS A 147 5.68 7.10 -3.17
C CYS A 147 6.11 6.99 -1.70
N ALA A 148 5.16 6.85 -0.77
CA ALA A 148 5.45 6.73 0.65
C ALA A 148 6.20 5.43 0.95
N VAL A 149 5.79 4.30 0.35
CA VAL A 149 6.52 3.03 0.45
C VAL A 149 7.97 3.21 0.00
N SER A 150 8.18 3.78 -1.19
CA SER A 150 9.53 3.92 -1.75
C SER A 150 10.40 4.89 -0.95
N LEU A 151 9.86 6.02 -0.53
CA LEU A 151 10.57 7.01 0.29
C LEU A 151 10.88 6.47 1.69
N HIS A 152 10.00 5.65 2.26
CA HIS A 152 10.26 4.97 3.53
C HIS A 152 11.46 4.03 3.42
N ILE A 153 11.51 3.21 2.35
CA ILE A 153 12.62 2.28 2.11
C ILE A 153 13.90 3.02 1.75
N ALA A 154 13.82 4.04 0.89
CA ALA A 154 14.96 4.87 0.49
C ALA A 154 15.60 5.57 1.68
N SER A 155 14.80 6.16 2.57
CA SER A 155 15.30 6.81 3.78
C SER A 155 15.90 5.80 4.76
N LEU A 156 15.28 4.63 4.95
CA LEU A 156 15.85 3.55 5.74
C LEU A 156 17.21 3.07 5.17
N HIS A 157 17.29 2.90 3.85
CA HIS A 157 18.52 2.52 3.16
C HIS A 157 19.61 3.57 3.39
N TYR A 158 19.32 4.86 3.12
CA TYR A 158 20.26 5.95 3.37
C TYR A 158 20.74 5.97 4.82
N LEU A 159 19.83 5.82 5.79
CA LEU A 159 20.20 5.86 7.21
C LEU A 159 21.18 4.74 7.59
N LYS A 160 21.08 3.57 6.95
CA LYS A 160 21.95 2.40 7.17
C LYS A 160 23.26 2.45 6.38
N THR A 161 23.23 2.87 5.11
CA THR A 161 24.38 2.75 4.19
C THR A 161 25.07 4.07 3.89
N LYS A 162 24.40 5.20 4.16
CA LYS A 162 24.81 6.56 3.74
C LYS A 162 24.91 6.76 2.22
N SER A 163 24.53 5.78 1.40
CA SER A 163 24.54 5.89 -0.06
C SER A 163 23.39 6.77 -0.55
N LYS A 164 23.72 7.97 -1.03
CA LYS A 164 22.73 8.88 -1.63
C LYS A 164 22.19 8.35 -2.95
N TRP A 165 23.07 7.88 -3.82
CA TRP A 165 22.73 7.39 -5.16
C TRP A 165 21.71 6.25 -5.11
N SER A 166 22.00 5.20 -4.35
CA SER A 166 21.08 4.06 -4.19
C SER A 166 19.74 4.48 -3.61
N SER A 167 19.73 5.43 -2.67
CA SER A 167 18.50 5.94 -2.07
C SER A 167 17.66 6.75 -3.05
N TYR A 168 18.29 7.55 -3.92
CA TYR A 168 17.60 8.26 -4.99
C TYR A 168 17.04 7.31 -6.05
N LEU A 169 17.76 6.25 -6.39
CA LEU A 169 17.24 5.21 -7.28
C LEU A 169 16.00 4.53 -6.70
N ILE A 170 16.03 4.12 -5.42
CA ILE A 170 14.87 3.50 -4.76
C ILE A 170 13.65 4.45 -4.79
N GLY A 171 13.85 5.71 -4.39
CA GLY A 171 12.78 6.71 -4.40
C GLY A 171 12.25 6.99 -5.81
N GLY A 172 13.14 7.22 -6.77
CA GLY A 172 12.81 7.51 -8.16
C GLY A 172 12.06 6.38 -8.86
N THR A 173 12.49 5.12 -8.65
CA THR A 173 11.78 3.94 -9.17
C THR A 173 10.37 3.85 -8.60
N GLY A 174 10.18 4.15 -7.32
CA GLY A 174 8.84 4.15 -6.73
C GLY A 174 7.93 5.24 -7.29
N ILE A 175 8.45 6.45 -7.49
CA ILE A 175 7.68 7.54 -8.12
C ILE A 175 7.30 7.17 -9.56
N LEU A 176 8.22 6.60 -10.33
CA LEU A 176 7.94 6.10 -11.67
C LEU A 176 6.86 5.00 -11.65
N ALA A 177 6.98 4.02 -10.75
CA ALA A 177 5.98 2.97 -10.60
C ALA A 177 4.60 3.54 -10.24
N ALA A 178 4.53 4.53 -9.34
CA ALA A 178 3.28 5.21 -8.97
C ALA A 178 2.62 5.86 -10.20
N MET A 179 3.38 6.60 -11.01
CA MET A 179 2.87 7.19 -12.24
C MET A 179 2.35 6.13 -13.23
N LEU A 180 3.13 5.07 -13.44
CA LEU A 180 2.78 3.98 -14.35
C LEU A 180 1.52 3.23 -13.90
N ILE A 181 1.36 2.97 -12.60
CA ILE A 181 0.15 2.34 -12.05
C ILE A 181 -1.07 3.22 -12.33
N ILE A 182 -1.01 4.53 -12.01
CA ILE A 182 -2.14 5.44 -12.28
C ILE A 182 -2.49 5.44 -13.78
N VAL A 183 -1.49 5.59 -14.65
CA VAL A 183 -1.67 5.58 -16.10
C VAL A 183 -2.30 4.28 -16.59
N GLY A 184 -1.88 3.12 -16.08
CA GLY A 184 -2.45 1.82 -16.46
C GLY A 184 -3.93 1.69 -16.07
N TYR A 185 -4.26 2.07 -14.83
CA TYR A 185 -5.63 2.00 -14.33
C TYR A 185 -6.59 3.01 -14.98
N THR A 186 -6.10 4.17 -15.40
CA THR A 186 -6.92 5.20 -16.06
C THR A 186 -6.96 5.08 -17.59
N ASN A 187 -6.31 4.05 -18.15
CA ASN A 187 -6.12 3.91 -19.60
C ASN A 187 -5.52 5.18 -20.22
N PHE A 188 -4.41 5.67 -19.66
CA PHE A 188 -3.78 6.94 -20.08
C PHE A 188 -4.74 8.14 -19.94
N PHE A 189 -5.52 8.17 -18.85
CA PHE A 189 -6.55 9.19 -18.58
C PHE A 189 -7.65 9.28 -19.64
N GLN A 190 -7.83 8.24 -20.46
CA GLN A 190 -9.02 8.10 -21.32
C GLN A 190 -10.25 7.63 -20.53
N TRP A 191 -10.03 7.23 -19.27
CA TRP A 191 -11.01 6.71 -18.34
C TRP A 191 -11.58 5.36 -18.82
N ARG A 192 -11.65 4.41 -17.90
CA ARG A 192 -12.20 3.07 -18.18
C ARG A 192 -13.66 3.01 -17.79
N GLU A 193 -14.44 2.28 -18.56
CA GLU A 193 -15.75 1.83 -18.09
C GLU A 193 -15.60 0.88 -16.90
N VAL A 194 -16.46 1.09 -15.92
CA VAL A 194 -16.46 0.35 -14.66
C VAL A 194 -17.79 -0.41 -14.57
N PRO A 195 -17.78 -1.73 -14.33
CA PRO A 195 -19.00 -2.52 -14.19
C PRO A 195 -19.93 -1.96 -13.11
N ALA A 196 -21.24 -2.16 -13.30
CA ALA A 196 -22.28 -1.50 -12.51
C ALA A 196 -22.14 -1.73 -11.00
N GLU A 197 -21.80 -2.93 -10.56
CA GLU A 197 -21.63 -3.28 -9.15
C GLU A 197 -20.52 -2.46 -8.45
N TYR A 198 -19.38 -2.25 -9.13
CA TYR A 198 -18.28 -1.44 -8.60
C TYR A 198 -18.58 0.06 -8.65
N ARG A 199 -19.31 0.51 -9.67
CA ARG A 199 -19.81 1.89 -9.75
C ARG A 199 -20.75 2.19 -8.59
N GLN A 200 -21.73 1.33 -8.34
CA GLN A 200 -22.69 1.50 -7.24
C GLN A 200 -21.99 1.57 -5.89
N PHE A 201 -20.97 0.72 -5.67
CA PHE A 201 -20.14 0.78 -4.48
C PHE A 201 -19.44 2.14 -4.31
N ILE A 202 -18.75 2.63 -5.35
CA ILE A 202 -18.08 3.92 -5.26
C ILE A 202 -19.07 5.06 -5.08
N GLU A 203 -20.20 5.05 -5.78
CA GLU A 203 -21.23 6.10 -5.65
C GLU A 203 -21.84 6.15 -4.24
N LYS A 204 -22.01 4.98 -3.60
CA LYS A 204 -22.50 4.86 -2.21
C LYS A 204 -21.56 5.54 -1.20
N TYR A 205 -20.25 5.45 -1.39
CA TYR A 205 -19.26 5.90 -0.40
C TYR A 205 -18.52 7.20 -0.76
N ALA A 206 -18.41 7.54 -2.04
CA ALA A 206 -17.69 8.70 -2.55
C ALA A 206 -18.61 9.71 -3.28
N GLY A 207 -19.91 9.42 -3.37
CA GLY A 207 -20.90 10.27 -4.03
C GLY A 207 -21.04 9.98 -5.52
N LYS A 208 -22.19 10.39 -6.08
CA LYS A 208 -22.47 10.27 -7.51
C LYS A 208 -21.73 11.36 -8.29
N GLY A 209 -21.12 10.96 -9.41
CA GLY A 209 -20.75 11.88 -10.47
C GLY A 209 -22.00 12.41 -11.15
N TYR A 210 -21.96 13.69 -11.54
CA TYR A 210 -22.95 14.29 -12.43
C TYR A 210 -22.67 13.88 -13.88
#